data_AF-A0A7J0DVG0-F1
#
_entry.id   AF-A0A7J0DVG0-F1
#
_cell.length_a   1.000
_cell.length_b   1.000
_cell.length_c   1.000
_cell.angle_alpha   90.00
_cell.angle_beta   90.00
_cell.angle_gamma   90.00
#
_symmetry.space_group_name_H-M   'P 1'
#
loop_
_entity.id
_entity.type
_entity.pdbx_description
1 polymer ?
#
loop_
_entity_poly.entity_id
_entity_poly.type
_entity_poly.pdbx_seq_one_letter_code
_entity_poly.pdbx_strand_id
1 'polypeptide(L)'
;MGVRQEDDINAKIIPPKEQIVATNFDLQEISDDIEIKVKKYLRGEGANLEVLHDKKLKGQLAVREELYGKSAKAAAKAEKWLMPSEGGYLEAEGIEKTWRIKQEAIAREVDILSRKNQHDIVLPELGPYTMNFTSSGRYMAVAGRKGHLAIIDMKSMGLIKEFQVRETVRDVVFLHNEQFFAAAQKKYPYIYNRDGTELHCLKEHGAILKLQFLKNHFLLASVNKFGQLHYQDVTTGQMVGNYRTGHGRSDVMRVNPFNGVIGLGHSNGSLSMWKPTSSAPLIKMLCHHGPVSALAFHSNGHLMATAGMDRKIKLWDLRKFEVLQTLLGHAKTLDFSQKGLLAASTGSFVQILGDFSGSQNYSRYMNHSIAKGYQVRNVLFRPYEDVLAIGHSMGWSSILIPGSGEPNFDSWVANPFETSKQRREKEVKSLLDKLPPETIMLDPRKIGTMRPMRKKEKPSKQERDAEMEAAVADAKNSITRKKKTKGRNKPSKRSKKVQEAVERAKRPFLEEELSQKKKQKISEQSELPKSLQRFVRKAA
;
A
#
# COMPACT_ATOMS: atom_id res chain seq x y z
N MET A 1 -71.81 -21.75 -58.24
CA MET A 1 -72.65 -20.82 -57.47
C MET A 1 -72.48 -21.12 -55.98
N GLY A 2 -72.30 -20.08 -55.14
CA GLY A 2 -72.34 -20.14 -53.66
C GLY A 2 -71.07 -20.69 -53.00
N VAL A 3 -70.10 -19.87 -52.57
CA VAL A 3 -70.03 -19.10 -51.30
C VAL A 3 -70.13 -19.98 -50.05
N ARG A 4 -69.00 -20.16 -49.36
CA ARG A 4 -68.93 -20.38 -47.90
C ARG A 4 -67.78 -19.54 -47.35
N GLN A 5 -68.15 -18.60 -46.48
CA GLN A 5 -67.26 -17.84 -45.60
C GLN A 5 -66.75 -18.77 -44.50
N GLU A 6 -65.45 -18.69 -44.21
CA GLU A 6 -64.88 -19.08 -42.93
C GLU A 6 -64.25 -17.80 -42.34
N ASP A 7 -64.89 -17.29 -41.30
CA ASP A 7 -64.32 -16.34 -40.35
C ASP A 7 -63.53 -17.10 -39.28
N ASP A 8 -62.66 -16.36 -38.57
CA ASP A 8 -62.00 -16.68 -37.28
C ASP A 8 -60.78 -17.64 -37.37
N ILE A 9 -59.57 -17.38 -36.84
CA ILE A 9 -59.07 -16.53 -35.75
C ILE A 9 -57.59 -16.25 -36.04
N ASN A 10 -57.17 -14.98 -36.10
CA ASN A 10 -55.73 -14.63 -36.06
C ASN A 10 -55.52 -13.49 -35.06
N ALA A 11 -55.75 -13.80 -33.78
CA ALA A 11 -55.40 -12.92 -32.67
C ALA A 11 -53.89 -12.96 -32.46
N LYS A 12 -53.20 -11.91 -32.95
CA LYS A 12 -51.82 -11.60 -32.56
C LYS A 12 -51.78 -11.36 -31.04
N ILE A 13 -51.23 -12.32 -30.30
CA ILE A 13 -50.82 -12.14 -28.92
C ILE A 13 -49.61 -11.20 -28.93
N ILE A 14 -49.88 -9.90 -28.80
CA ILE A 14 -48.87 -8.89 -28.49
C ILE A 14 -48.72 -8.93 -26.95
N PRO A 15 -47.53 -9.18 -26.40
CA PRO A 15 -47.35 -9.11 -24.95
C PRO A 15 -47.62 -7.68 -24.46
N PRO A 16 -48.21 -7.49 -23.27
CA PRO A 16 -48.59 -6.18 -22.78
C PRO A 16 -47.36 -5.27 -22.65
N LYS A 17 -47.46 -4.04 -23.18
CA LYS A 17 -46.37 -3.04 -23.24
C LYS A 17 -45.73 -2.73 -21.89
N GLU A 18 -46.40 -3.01 -20.78
CA GLU A 18 -45.88 -2.81 -19.42
C GLU A 18 -44.74 -3.77 -19.06
N GLN A 19 -44.71 -4.99 -19.61
CA GLN A 19 -43.56 -5.91 -19.42
C GLN A 19 -42.31 -5.47 -20.20
N ILE A 20 -42.49 -4.81 -21.36
CA ILE A 20 -41.37 -4.34 -22.20
C ILE A 20 -40.66 -3.14 -21.56
N VAL A 21 -41.39 -2.28 -20.85
CA VAL A 21 -40.82 -1.14 -20.13
C VAL A 21 -39.97 -1.60 -18.94
N ALA A 22 -40.45 -2.58 -18.15
CA ALA A 22 -39.66 -3.17 -17.07
C ALA A 22 -38.35 -3.80 -17.58
N THR A 23 -38.40 -4.56 -18.69
CA THR A 23 -37.19 -5.16 -19.27
C THR A 23 -36.17 -4.14 -19.80
N ASN A 24 -36.62 -2.97 -20.29
CA ASN A 24 -35.72 -1.93 -20.76
C ASN A 24 -35.05 -1.18 -19.60
N PHE A 25 -35.75 -0.96 -18.49
CA PHE A 25 -35.17 -0.39 -17.28
C PHE A 25 -34.12 -1.33 -16.67
N ASP A 26 -34.44 -2.63 -16.57
CA ASP A 26 -33.50 -3.64 -16.05
C ASP A 26 -32.23 -3.75 -16.92
N LEU A 27 -32.37 -3.71 -18.25
CA LEU A 27 -31.22 -3.73 -19.18
C LEU A 27 -30.34 -2.48 -19.06
N GLN A 28 -30.93 -1.33 -18.72
CA GLN A 28 -30.23 -0.06 -18.58
C GLN A 28 -29.43 -0.01 -17.27
N GLU A 29 -30.01 -0.45 -16.15
CA GLU A 29 -29.27 -0.64 -14.89
C GLU A 29 -28.14 -1.67 -15.04
N ILE A 30 -28.39 -2.76 -15.79
CA ILE A 30 -27.36 -3.76 -16.07
C ILE A 30 -26.18 -3.15 -16.84
N SER A 31 -26.44 -2.23 -17.77
CA SER A 31 -25.43 -1.54 -18.56
C SER A 31 -24.59 -0.59 -17.70
N ASP A 32 -25.22 0.23 -16.86
CA ASP A 32 -24.56 1.24 -16.03
C ASP A 32 -23.62 0.58 -15.00
N ASP A 33 -24.05 -0.53 -14.40
CA ASP A 33 -23.21 -1.37 -13.54
C ASP A 33 -21.95 -1.88 -14.24
N ILE A 34 -22.12 -2.33 -15.50
CA ILE A 34 -21.01 -2.87 -16.29
C ILE A 34 -20.03 -1.74 -16.58
N GLU A 35 -20.49 -0.51 -16.86
CA GLU A 35 -19.61 0.64 -17.06
C GLU A 35 -18.79 0.99 -15.82
N ILE A 36 -19.40 0.93 -14.62
CA ILE A 36 -18.70 1.14 -13.35
C ILE A 36 -17.62 0.06 -13.16
N LYS A 37 -17.95 -1.22 -13.42
CA LYS A 37 -16.98 -2.32 -13.34
C LYS A 37 -15.88 -2.20 -14.41
N VAL A 38 -16.20 -1.72 -15.60
CA VAL A 38 -15.20 -1.46 -16.66
C VAL A 38 -14.17 -0.44 -16.18
N LYS A 39 -14.59 0.63 -15.50
CA LYS A 39 -13.66 1.62 -14.90
C LYS A 39 -12.68 1.00 -13.89
N LYS A 40 -13.10 -0.02 -13.14
CA LYS A 40 -12.23 -0.77 -12.21
C LYS A 40 -11.12 -1.53 -12.94
N TYR A 41 -11.43 -2.12 -14.09
CA TYR A 41 -10.47 -2.91 -14.87
C TYR A 41 -9.61 -2.09 -15.84
N LEU A 42 -10.01 -0.85 -16.14
CA LEU A 42 -9.19 0.07 -16.93
C LEU A 42 -7.94 0.47 -16.15
N ARG A 43 -6.78 0.11 -16.69
CA ARG A 43 -5.47 0.39 -16.09
C ARG A 43 -4.81 1.58 -16.79
N GLY A 44 -4.94 2.77 -16.20
CA GLY A 44 -4.31 4.00 -16.69
C GLY A 44 -5.25 4.85 -17.55
N GLU A 45 -4.74 6.00 -17.98
CA GLU A 45 -5.44 6.92 -18.88
C GLU A 45 -5.23 6.50 -20.34
N GLY A 46 -6.23 6.76 -21.19
CA GLY A 46 -6.13 6.52 -22.65
C GLY A 46 -5.06 7.41 -23.29
N ALA A 47 -4.51 6.97 -24.41
CA ALA A 47 -3.57 7.78 -25.18
C ALA A 47 -4.34 8.85 -25.97
N ASN A 48 -3.84 10.09 -25.95
CA ASN A 48 -4.44 11.17 -26.72
C ASN A 48 -4.04 11.02 -28.21
N LEU A 49 -4.89 10.37 -29.00
CA LEU A 49 -4.69 10.13 -30.44
C LEU A 49 -4.72 11.41 -31.30
N GLU A 50 -5.20 12.53 -30.76
CA GLU A 50 -5.27 13.83 -31.45
C GLU A 50 -3.91 14.52 -31.52
N VAL A 51 -3.05 14.32 -30.52
CA VAL A 51 -1.72 14.94 -30.43
C VAL A 51 -0.71 14.29 -31.39
N LEU A 52 -1.02 13.09 -31.89
CA LEU A 52 -0.09 12.29 -32.69
C LEU A 52 -0.22 12.59 -34.19
N HIS A 53 0.88 13.10 -34.77
CA HIS A 53 0.98 13.36 -36.21
C HIS A 53 1.31 12.11 -37.04
N ASP A 54 1.96 11.08 -36.45
CA ASP A 54 2.30 9.85 -37.16
C ASP A 54 1.06 8.93 -37.31
N LYS A 55 0.63 8.75 -38.56
CA LYS A 55 -0.54 7.94 -38.93
C LYS A 55 -0.39 6.47 -38.54
N LYS A 56 0.83 5.90 -38.64
CA LYS A 56 1.06 4.47 -38.34
C LYS A 56 0.96 4.22 -36.83
N LEU A 57 1.63 5.06 -36.04
CA LEU A 57 1.56 5.01 -34.58
C LEU A 57 0.13 5.24 -34.07
N LYS A 58 -0.57 6.21 -34.66
CA LYS A 58 -1.99 6.49 -34.33
C LYS A 58 -2.88 5.27 -34.58
N GLY A 59 -2.73 4.60 -35.72
CA GLY A 59 -3.46 3.36 -36.02
C GLY A 59 -3.15 2.23 -35.04
N GLN A 60 -1.87 2.02 -34.70
CA GLN A 60 -1.46 0.98 -33.76
C GLN A 60 -1.98 1.23 -32.33
N LEU A 61 -1.95 2.49 -31.86
CA LEU A 61 -2.47 2.85 -30.54
C LEU A 61 -3.98 2.71 -30.46
N ALA A 62 -4.72 3.11 -31.50
CA ALA A 62 -6.17 2.94 -31.55
C ALA A 62 -6.57 1.45 -31.44
N VAL A 63 -5.90 0.55 -32.17
CA VAL A 63 -6.14 -0.90 -32.05
C VAL A 63 -5.83 -1.40 -30.64
N ARG A 64 -4.74 -0.91 -30.03
CA ARG A 64 -4.36 -1.28 -28.66
C ARG A 64 -5.39 -0.82 -27.63
N GLU A 65 -5.93 0.39 -27.77
CA GLU A 65 -7.00 0.91 -26.92
C GLU A 65 -8.30 0.14 -27.06
N GLU A 66 -8.66 -0.24 -28.29
CA GLU A 66 -9.83 -1.09 -28.54
C GLU A 66 -9.68 -2.45 -27.86
N LEU A 67 -8.49 -3.07 -27.96
CA LEU A 67 -8.17 -4.32 -27.26
C LEU A 67 -8.24 -4.15 -25.74
N TYR A 68 -7.74 -3.04 -25.20
CA TYR A 68 -7.88 -2.74 -23.77
C TYR A 68 -9.34 -2.59 -23.35
N GLY A 69 -10.15 -1.87 -24.12
CA GLY A 69 -11.59 -1.74 -23.88
C GLY A 69 -12.31 -3.09 -23.93
N LYS A 70 -12.01 -3.94 -24.93
CA LYS A 70 -12.55 -5.31 -25.02
C LYS A 70 -12.14 -6.16 -23.83
N SER A 71 -10.87 -6.12 -23.42
CA SER A 71 -10.36 -6.88 -22.28
C SER A 71 -11.01 -6.43 -20.96
N ALA A 72 -11.18 -5.13 -20.75
CA ALA A 72 -11.83 -4.58 -19.57
C ALA A 72 -13.32 -4.95 -19.52
N LYS A 73 -14.03 -4.89 -20.66
CA LYS A 73 -15.42 -5.35 -20.78
C LYS A 73 -15.57 -6.84 -20.52
N ALA A 74 -14.66 -7.67 -21.04
CA ALA A 74 -14.67 -9.11 -20.79
C ALA A 74 -14.44 -9.44 -19.31
N ALA A 75 -13.48 -8.78 -18.66
CA ALA A 75 -13.22 -8.93 -17.22
C ALA A 75 -14.41 -8.46 -16.37
N ALA A 76 -15.03 -7.33 -16.72
CA ALA A 76 -16.21 -6.82 -16.02
C ALA A 76 -17.42 -7.76 -16.15
N LYS A 77 -17.63 -8.36 -17.34
CA LYS A 77 -18.67 -9.38 -17.55
C LYS A 77 -18.39 -10.64 -16.73
N ALA A 78 -17.14 -11.09 -16.67
CA ALA A 78 -16.75 -12.21 -15.83
C ALA A 78 -17.02 -11.94 -14.34
N GLU A 79 -16.66 -10.75 -13.83
CA GLU A 79 -16.95 -10.35 -12.45
C GLU A 79 -18.46 -10.23 -12.16
N LYS A 80 -19.28 -9.85 -13.15
CA LYS A 80 -20.73 -9.74 -12.94
C LYS A 80 -21.43 -11.10 -12.97
N TRP A 81 -21.04 -12.02 -13.84
CA TRP A 81 -21.80 -13.24 -14.09
C TRP A 81 -21.17 -14.53 -13.58
N LEU A 82 -19.84 -14.59 -13.43
CA LEU A 82 -19.15 -15.84 -13.07
C LEU A 82 -18.78 -15.94 -11.59
N MET A 83 -19.01 -14.88 -10.80
CA MET A 83 -18.65 -14.86 -9.39
C MET A 83 -19.67 -15.71 -8.60
N PRO A 84 -19.23 -16.76 -7.89
CA PRO A 84 -20.12 -17.77 -7.33
C PRO A 84 -20.79 -17.32 -6.03
N SER A 85 -20.18 -16.40 -5.28
CA SER A 85 -20.64 -16.04 -3.94
C SER A 85 -20.80 -14.54 -3.78
N GLU A 86 -21.86 -14.15 -3.08
CA GLU A 86 -22.11 -12.77 -2.70
C GLU A 86 -21.43 -12.45 -1.37
N GLY A 87 -21.24 -11.16 -1.12
CA GLY A 87 -20.64 -10.70 0.13
C GLY A 87 -21.65 -10.70 1.26
N GLY A 88 -21.25 -11.14 2.45
CA GLY A 88 -22.02 -10.87 3.66
C GLY A 88 -22.18 -9.38 3.90
N TYR A 89 -23.26 -9.00 4.58
CA TYR A 89 -23.54 -7.65 5.05
C TYR A 89 -24.37 -7.71 6.34
N LEU A 90 -24.48 -6.57 7.01
CA LEU A 90 -25.36 -6.39 8.16
C LEU A 90 -26.03 -5.05 7.98
N GLU A 91 -27.32 -5.09 7.71
CA GLU A 91 -28.16 -3.91 7.57
C GLU A 91 -29.15 -3.90 8.73
N ALA A 92 -29.43 -2.71 9.24
CA ALA A 92 -30.40 -2.56 10.31
C ALA A 92 -31.76 -2.23 9.70
N GLU A 93 -32.79 -2.96 10.12
CA GLU A 93 -34.16 -2.70 9.70
C GLU A 93 -34.80 -1.62 10.60
N GLY A 94 -35.43 -0.63 9.98
CA GLY A 94 -36.20 0.41 10.67
C GLY A 94 -35.35 1.36 11.54
N ILE A 95 -35.56 1.29 12.86
CA ILE A 95 -34.98 2.22 13.86
C ILE A 95 -33.72 1.64 14.51
N GLU A 96 -33.45 0.35 14.31
CA GLU A 96 -32.29 -0.30 14.89
C GLU A 96 -31.00 0.25 14.28
N LYS A 97 -29.93 0.21 15.07
CA LYS A 97 -28.60 0.65 14.62
C LYS A 97 -27.67 -0.54 14.64
N THR A 98 -26.93 -0.73 13.54
CA THR A 98 -26.00 -1.85 13.32
C THR A 98 -25.04 -2.06 14.51
N TRP A 99 -24.52 -0.97 15.10
CA TRP A 99 -23.58 -1.06 16.22
C TRP A 99 -24.17 -1.41 17.59
N ARG A 100 -25.49 -1.61 17.71
CA ARG A 100 -26.13 -2.13 18.93
C ARG A 100 -26.28 -3.65 18.90
N ILE A 101 -26.10 -4.28 17.74
CA ILE A 101 -26.28 -5.72 17.55
C ILE A 101 -25.17 -6.47 18.30
N LYS A 102 -25.58 -7.43 19.14
CA LYS A 102 -24.65 -8.27 19.91
C LYS A 102 -24.20 -9.47 19.09
N GLN A 103 -23.01 -9.98 19.39
CA GLN A 103 -22.46 -11.18 18.76
C GLN A 103 -23.34 -12.43 18.98
N GLU A 104 -24.04 -12.53 20.11
CA GLU A 104 -24.99 -13.64 20.36
C GLU A 104 -26.19 -13.64 19.41
N ALA A 105 -26.62 -12.47 18.94
CA ALA A 105 -27.72 -12.37 17.98
C ALA A 105 -27.24 -12.83 16.59
N ILE A 106 -26.06 -12.36 16.16
CA ILE A 106 -25.45 -12.81 14.89
C ILE A 106 -25.22 -14.32 14.89
N ALA A 107 -24.72 -14.88 15.99
CA ALA A 107 -24.48 -16.31 16.13
C ALA A 107 -25.76 -17.18 15.96
N ARG A 108 -26.95 -16.62 16.20
CA ARG A 108 -28.22 -17.33 16.04
C ARG A 108 -28.72 -17.33 14.61
N GLU A 109 -28.52 -16.22 13.90
CA GLU A 109 -28.97 -16.04 12.51
C GLU A 109 -28.03 -16.67 11.49
N VAL A 110 -26.74 -16.72 11.81
CA VAL A 110 -25.71 -17.23 10.90
C VAL A 110 -25.67 -18.76 10.89
N ASP A 111 -25.26 -19.32 9.75
CA ASP A 111 -25.12 -20.76 9.55
C ASP A 111 -24.13 -21.42 10.54
N ILE A 112 -24.26 -22.74 10.72
CA ILE A 112 -23.50 -23.49 11.73
C ILE A 112 -21.99 -23.44 11.47
N LEU A 113 -21.54 -23.40 10.19
CA LEU A 113 -20.12 -23.37 9.86
C LEU A 113 -19.49 -22.03 10.23
N SER A 114 -20.15 -20.93 9.85
CA SER A 114 -19.70 -19.60 10.23
C SER A 114 -19.82 -19.37 11.74
N ARG A 115 -20.88 -19.88 12.39
CA ARG A 115 -21.03 -19.83 13.84
C ARG A 115 -19.89 -20.55 14.57
N LYS A 116 -19.39 -21.68 14.04
CA LYS A 116 -18.25 -22.42 14.62
C LYS A 116 -16.96 -21.57 14.65
N ASN A 117 -16.81 -20.64 13.72
CA ASN A 117 -15.67 -19.72 13.71
C ASN A 117 -15.72 -18.72 14.87
N GLN A 118 -16.87 -18.51 15.50
CA GLN A 118 -16.97 -17.72 16.72
C GLN A 118 -16.56 -18.56 17.93
N HIS A 119 -15.48 -18.17 18.60
CA HIS A 119 -14.98 -18.86 19.78
C HIS A 119 -14.17 -17.92 20.66
N ASP A 120 -14.10 -18.23 21.95
CA ASP A 120 -13.27 -17.54 22.92
C ASP A 120 -12.36 -18.55 23.61
N ILE A 121 -11.05 -18.37 23.48
CA ILE A 121 -10.04 -19.25 24.07
C ILE A 121 -9.36 -18.46 25.18
N VAL A 122 -9.60 -18.90 26.42
CA VAL A 122 -9.09 -18.26 27.62
C VAL A 122 -7.90 -19.05 28.17
N LEU A 123 -6.72 -18.44 28.10
CA LEU A 123 -5.44 -18.91 28.61
C LEU A 123 -4.86 -17.87 29.59
N PRO A 124 -5.15 -17.98 30.90
CA PRO A 124 -4.87 -16.90 31.85
C PRO A 124 -3.39 -16.64 32.11
N GLU A 125 -2.58 -17.69 32.11
CA GLU A 125 -1.23 -17.61 32.65
C GLU A 125 -0.22 -17.03 31.65
N LEU A 126 -0.43 -17.19 30.35
CA LEU A 126 0.63 -17.06 29.34
C LEU A 126 0.72 -15.65 28.71
N GLY A 127 -0.15 -14.75 29.15
CA GLY A 127 -0.07 -13.30 28.92
C GLY A 127 -0.24 -12.89 27.46
N PRO A 128 -0.36 -11.57 27.17
CA PRO A 128 -1.13 -11.09 26.03
C PRO A 128 -0.69 -11.71 24.70
N TYR A 129 -1.69 -12.19 23.98
CA TYR A 129 -1.48 -12.91 22.75
C TYR A 129 -1.34 -11.97 21.55
N THR A 130 -0.32 -12.26 20.74
CA THR A 130 -0.16 -11.75 19.40
C THR A 130 -0.49 -12.87 18.42
N MET A 131 -0.91 -12.48 17.22
CA MET A 131 -1.45 -13.43 16.25
C MET A 131 -1.02 -13.01 14.85
N ASN A 132 -1.03 -13.95 13.92
CA ASN A 132 -0.84 -13.71 12.50
C ASN A 132 -1.57 -14.77 11.68
N PHE A 133 -2.17 -14.36 10.57
CA PHE A 133 -2.81 -15.26 9.61
C PHE A 133 -1.94 -15.46 8.38
N THR A 134 -2.02 -16.64 7.79
CA THR A 134 -1.50 -16.86 6.43
C THR A 134 -2.29 -16.04 5.41
N SER A 135 -1.72 -15.80 4.23
CA SER A 135 -2.44 -15.08 3.16
C SER A 135 -3.72 -15.78 2.71
N SER A 136 -3.86 -17.09 2.97
CA SER A 136 -5.07 -17.88 2.71
C SER A 136 -6.10 -17.80 3.84
N GLY A 137 -5.75 -17.29 5.02
CA GLY A 137 -6.62 -17.28 6.20
C GLY A 137 -6.90 -18.65 6.81
N ARG A 138 -6.34 -19.73 6.28
CA ARG A 138 -6.53 -21.10 6.80
C ARG A 138 -5.82 -21.33 8.12
N TYR A 139 -4.58 -20.86 8.25
CA TYR A 139 -3.75 -21.11 9.42
C TYR A 139 -3.52 -19.83 10.21
N MET A 140 -3.53 -19.98 11.53
CA MET A 140 -3.26 -18.92 12.48
C MET A 140 -2.07 -19.31 13.35
N ALA A 141 -1.09 -18.41 13.46
CA ALA A 141 -0.02 -18.50 14.42
C ALA A 141 -0.36 -17.60 15.61
N VAL A 142 -0.21 -18.14 16.80
CA VAL A 142 -0.55 -17.48 18.05
C VAL A 142 0.65 -17.51 18.97
N ALA A 143 0.90 -16.38 19.63
CA ALA A 143 2.05 -16.21 20.49
C ALA A 143 1.75 -15.43 21.76
N GLY A 144 1.87 -16.11 22.89
CA GLY A 144 1.76 -15.53 24.23
C GLY A 144 3.06 -14.85 24.65
N ARG A 145 2.95 -13.75 25.40
CA ARG A 145 4.11 -12.96 25.81
C ARG A 145 5.11 -13.74 26.67
N LYS A 146 4.69 -14.79 27.39
CA LYS A 146 5.56 -15.66 28.19
C LYS A 146 6.24 -16.80 27.41
N GLY A 147 6.03 -16.87 26.09
CA GLY A 147 6.71 -17.83 25.21
C GLY A 147 5.86 -19.01 24.75
N HIS A 148 4.54 -18.91 24.89
CA HIS A 148 3.61 -19.88 24.31
C HIS A 148 3.50 -19.65 22.82
N LEU A 149 3.73 -20.67 22.01
CA LEU A 149 3.59 -20.62 20.56
C LEU A 149 2.68 -21.76 20.11
N ALA A 150 1.69 -21.42 19.29
CA ALA A 150 0.78 -22.39 18.72
C ALA A 150 0.47 -22.08 17.25
N ILE A 151 0.32 -23.12 16.44
CA ILE A 151 -0.20 -23.05 15.08
C ILE A 151 -1.51 -23.82 15.05
N ILE A 152 -2.56 -23.18 14.56
CA ILE A 152 -3.91 -23.72 14.56
C ILE A 152 -4.47 -23.63 13.13
N ASP A 153 -5.09 -24.71 12.66
CA ASP A 153 -5.91 -24.70 11.45
C ASP A 153 -7.31 -24.21 11.80
N MET A 154 -7.66 -23.03 11.30
CA MET A 154 -8.92 -22.35 11.61
C MET A 154 -10.12 -23.01 10.94
N LYS A 155 -9.95 -23.78 9.85
CA LYS A 155 -11.08 -24.46 9.21
C LYS A 155 -11.55 -25.66 10.03
N SER A 156 -10.60 -26.48 10.48
CA SER A 156 -10.88 -27.65 11.30
C SER A 156 -11.05 -27.31 12.78
N MET A 157 -10.52 -26.16 13.22
CA MET A 157 -10.25 -25.82 14.62
C MET A 157 -9.29 -26.83 15.28
N GLY A 158 -8.39 -27.39 14.48
CA GLY A 158 -7.38 -28.34 14.93
C GLY A 158 -6.08 -27.64 15.32
N LEU A 159 -5.54 -28.00 16.48
CA LEU A 159 -4.17 -27.62 16.86
C LEU A 159 -3.19 -28.44 16.02
N ILE A 160 -2.34 -27.76 15.24
CA ILE A 160 -1.27 -28.42 14.48
C ILE A 160 -0.09 -28.68 15.42
N LYS A 161 0.36 -27.64 16.11
CA LYS A 161 1.47 -27.72 17.04
C LYS A 161 1.34 -26.67 18.12
N GLU A 162 1.71 -27.06 19.32
CA GLU A 162 1.91 -26.20 20.47
C GLU A 162 3.28 -26.51 21.08
N PHE A 163 4.00 -25.46 21.47
CA PHE A 163 5.21 -25.60 22.27
C PHE A 163 5.52 -24.31 23.04
N GLN A 164 6.36 -24.45 24.07
CA GLN A 164 6.72 -23.36 24.97
C GLN A 164 8.21 -23.05 24.86
N VAL A 165 8.55 -21.84 24.43
CA VAL A 165 9.93 -21.33 24.30
C VAL A 165 10.51 -20.89 25.65
N ARG A 166 9.64 -20.57 26.63
CA ARG A 166 10.02 -20.03 27.97
C ARG A 166 10.79 -18.71 27.93
N GLU A 167 10.82 -18.04 26.79
CA GLU A 167 11.31 -16.68 26.63
C GLU A 167 10.18 -15.70 26.30
N THR A 168 10.44 -14.41 26.42
CA THR A 168 9.45 -13.40 26.03
C THR A 168 9.33 -13.30 24.52
N VAL A 169 8.15 -13.61 23.97
CA VAL A 169 7.84 -13.40 22.55
C VAL A 169 7.10 -12.08 22.39
N ARG A 170 7.52 -11.28 21.40
CA ARG A 170 6.96 -9.95 21.13
C ARG A 170 6.01 -9.93 19.94
N ASP A 171 6.30 -10.74 18.93
CA ASP A 171 5.54 -10.79 17.68
C ASP A 171 5.79 -12.12 16.97
N VAL A 172 4.81 -12.55 16.16
CA VAL A 172 4.91 -13.73 15.30
C VAL A 172 4.34 -13.42 13.93
N VAL A 173 5.00 -13.92 12.89
CA VAL A 173 4.62 -13.70 11.49
C VAL A 173 4.86 -14.97 10.68
N PHE A 174 3.89 -15.37 9.87
CA PHE A 174 4.12 -16.39 8.85
C PHE A 174 4.99 -15.84 7.71
N LEU A 175 5.80 -16.71 7.11
CA LEU A 175 6.54 -16.37 5.91
C LEU A 175 5.63 -16.56 4.68
N HIS A 176 6.07 -17.27 3.65
CA HIS A 176 5.27 -17.50 2.44
C HIS A 176 4.19 -18.56 2.63
N ASN A 177 4.48 -19.59 3.44
CA ASN A 177 3.61 -20.73 3.70
C ASN A 177 3.34 -20.90 5.19
N GLU A 178 2.45 -21.84 5.53
CA GLU A 178 2.24 -22.30 6.90
C GLU A 178 3.42 -23.09 7.47
N GLN A 179 4.32 -23.55 6.60
CA GLN A 179 5.47 -24.35 7.00
C GLN A 179 6.48 -23.56 7.82
N PHE A 180 6.59 -22.26 7.57
CA PHE A 180 7.59 -21.44 8.21
C PHE A 180 6.96 -20.23 8.85
N PHE A 181 7.34 -19.98 10.09
CA PHE A 181 6.96 -18.77 10.80
C PHE A 181 8.16 -18.24 11.58
N ALA A 182 8.22 -16.92 11.69
CA ALA A 182 9.22 -16.22 12.46
C ALA A 182 8.62 -15.74 13.78
N ALA A 183 9.34 -15.96 14.89
CA ALA A 183 8.98 -15.46 16.20
C ALA A 183 10.06 -14.50 16.73
N ALA A 184 9.65 -13.31 17.14
CA ALA A 184 10.54 -12.34 17.77
C ALA A 184 10.66 -12.66 19.27
N GLN A 185 11.72 -13.38 19.65
CA GLN A 185 12.02 -13.69 21.05
C GLN A 185 12.71 -12.50 21.77
N LYS A 186 13.28 -12.75 22.96
CA LYS A 186 13.86 -11.71 23.80
C LYS A 186 15.04 -11.03 23.12
N LYS A 187 15.99 -11.81 22.59
CA LYS A 187 17.25 -11.31 22.02
C LYS A 187 17.30 -11.29 20.50
N TYR A 188 16.76 -12.32 19.83
CA TYR A 188 16.84 -12.50 18.39
C TYR A 188 15.50 -13.00 17.84
N PRO A 189 15.21 -12.83 16.55
CA PRO A 189 14.14 -13.56 15.91
C PRO A 189 14.62 -14.98 15.57
N TYR A 190 13.69 -15.91 15.68
CA TYR A 190 13.91 -17.31 15.33
C TYR A 190 12.92 -17.70 14.25
N ILE A 191 13.37 -18.47 13.27
CA ILE A 191 12.51 -19.08 12.25
C ILE A 191 12.28 -20.52 12.63
N TYR A 192 11.01 -20.90 12.69
CA TYR A 192 10.54 -22.23 13.06
C TYR A 192 9.92 -22.93 11.85
N ASN A 193 10.01 -24.25 11.83
CA ASN A 193 9.20 -25.09 10.96
C ASN A 193 7.82 -25.36 11.58
N ARG A 194 6.89 -25.91 10.80
CA ARG A 194 5.54 -26.33 11.21
C ARG A 194 5.56 -27.27 12.41
N ASP A 195 6.58 -28.14 12.48
CA ASP A 195 6.75 -29.12 13.54
C ASP A 195 7.25 -28.51 14.86
N GLY A 196 7.64 -27.23 14.84
CA GLY A 196 8.21 -26.51 15.98
C GLY A 196 9.73 -26.63 16.10
N THR A 197 10.42 -27.16 15.08
CA THR A 197 11.88 -27.19 15.05
C THR A 197 12.46 -25.82 14.72
N GLU A 198 13.51 -25.43 15.44
CA GLU A 198 14.25 -24.19 15.18
C GLU A 198 15.15 -24.38 13.97
N LEU A 199 14.93 -23.56 12.93
CA LEU A 199 15.74 -23.60 11.71
C LEU A 199 16.88 -22.57 11.78
N HIS A 200 16.55 -21.32 12.10
CA HIS A 200 17.50 -20.22 12.08
C HIS A 200 17.33 -19.29 13.27
N CYS A 201 18.46 -18.80 13.78
CA CYS A 201 18.56 -17.73 14.77
C CYS A 201 19.26 -16.53 14.12
N LEU A 202 18.53 -15.42 13.91
CA LEU A 202 19.08 -14.27 13.17
C LEU A 202 19.76 -13.29 14.13
N LYS A 203 21.05 -13.54 14.40
CA LYS A 203 21.82 -12.74 15.38
C LYS A 203 21.98 -11.27 14.97
N GLU A 204 22.07 -11.01 13.68
CA GLU A 204 22.34 -9.67 13.13
C GLU A 204 21.21 -8.67 13.40
N HIS A 205 19.97 -9.15 13.53
CA HIS A 205 18.82 -8.28 13.72
C HIS A 205 18.69 -7.74 15.14
N GLY A 206 19.32 -8.40 16.12
CA GLY A 206 19.20 -8.07 17.54
C GLY A 206 17.78 -8.16 18.09
N ALA A 207 17.49 -7.37 19.13
CA ALA A 207 16.26 -7.45 19.92
C ALA A 207 15.06 -6.78 19.24
N ILE A 208 14.43 -7.52 18.33
CA ILE A 208 13.28 -7.06 17.54
C ILE A 208 12.03 -6.86 18.40
N LEU A 209 11.26 -5.83 18.05
CA LEU A 209 9.94 -5.53 18.60
C LEU A 209 8.80 -6.00 17.70
N LYS A 210 8.91 -5.79 16.39
CA LYS A 210 7.91 -6.15 15.39
C LYS A 210 8.53 -6.77 14.14
N LEU A 211 7.82 -7.76 13.59
CA LEU A 211 8.18 -8.48 12.38
C LEU A 211 7.13 -8.26 11.31
N GLN A 212 7.53 -8.33 10.04
CA GLN A 212 6.60 -8.41 8.94
C GLN A 212 7.22 -9.03 7.70
N PHE A 213 6.42 -9.81 6.99
CA PHE A 213 6.84 -10.50 5.79
C PHE A 213 6.27 -9.85 4.53
N LEU A 214 7.12 -9.63 3.54
CA LEU A 214 6.77 -9.12 2.22
C LEU A 214 6.66 -10.30 1.26
N LYS A 215 5.44 -10.80 1.08
CA LYS A 215 5.17 -12.03 0.32
C LYS A 215 5.74 -12.06 -1.09
N ASN A 216 5.59 -10.98 -1.88
CA ASN A 216 6.00 -10.98 -3.29
C ASN A 216 7.53 -10.90 -3.48
N HIS A 217 8.25 -10.41 -2.47
CA HIS A 217 9.71 -10.23 -2.51
C HIS A 217 10.48 -11.26 -1.66
N PHE A 218 9.76 -12.06 -0.87
CA PHE A 218 10.31 -12.97 0.14
C PHE A 218 11.26 -12.28 1.14
N LEU A 219 10.92 -11.05 1.54
CA LEU A 219 11.69 -10.30 2.51
C LEU A 219 11.05 -10.36 3.89
N LEU A 220 11.82 -10.76 4.89
CA LEU A 220 11.50 -10.56 6.29
C LEU A 220 12.03 -9.19 6.72
N ALA A 221 11.10 -8.30 7.03
CA ALA A 221 11.41 -7.02 7.62
C ALA A 221 11.25 -7.07 9.13
N SER A 222 12.17 -6.42 9.83
CA SER A 222 12.16 -6.39 11.28
C SER A 222 12.65 -5.07 11.83
N VAL A 223 12.06 -4.67 12.95
CA VAL A 223 12.41 -3.43 13.64
C VAL A 223 12.98 -3.73 15.01
N ASN A 224 14.21 -3.29 15.23
CA ASN A 224 14.92 -3.48 16.47
C ASN A 224 14.49 -2.43 17.52
N LYS A 225 14.69 -2.73 18.81
CA LYS A 225 14.45 -1.80 19.93
C LYS A 225 15.20 -0.46 19.76
N PHE A 226 16.34 -0.49 19.08
CA PHE A 226 17.19 0.68 18.82
C PHE A 226 16.75 1.53 17.61
N GLY A 227 15.65 1.18 16.93
CA GLY A 227 15.21 1.91 15.73
C GLY A 227 16.03 1.58 14.49
N GLN A 228 16.50 0.33 14.38
CA GLN A 228 17.12 -0.20 13.17
C GLN A 228 16.12 -1.08 12.44
N LEU A 229 15.94 -0.82 11.15
CA LEU A 229 15.13 -1.59 10.22
C LEU A 229 16.04 -2.52 9.44
N HIS A 230 15.78 -3.81 9.56
CA HIS A 230 16.52 -4.85 8.85
C HIS A 230 15.60 -5.50 7.81
N TYR A 231 16.12 -5.67 6.61
CA TYR A 231 15.51 -6.45 5.54
C TYR A 231 16.39 -7.66 5.27
N GLN A 232 15.84 -8.85 5.47
CA GLN A 232 16.50 -10.11 5.14
C GLN A 232 15.71 -10.84 4.08
N ASP A 233 16.39 -11.36 3.08
CA ASP A 233 15.80 -12.27 2.12
C ASP A 233 15.73 -13.68 2.73
N VAL A 234 14.53 -14.23 2.84
CA VAL A 234 14.30 -15.55 3.44
C VAL A 234 14.81 -16.67 2.54
N THR A 235 14.82 -16.47 1.22
CA THR A 235 15.21 -17.52 0.26
C THR A 235 16.72 -17.71 0.19
N THR A 236 17.48 -16.61 0.16
CA THR A 236 18.94 -16.62 0.07
C THR A 236 19.60 -16.53 1.45
N GLY A 237 18.86 -16.10 2.48
CA GLY A 237 19.37 -15.83 3.82
C GLY A 237 20.16 -14.53 3.94
N GLN A 238 20.36 -13.78 2.84
CA GLN A 238 21.20 -12.59 2.82
C GLN A 238 20.49 -11.36 3.38
N MET A 239 21.25 -10.52 4.07
CA MET A 239 20.80 -9.20 4.50
C MET A 239 20.82 -8.23 3.33
N VAL A 240 19.63 -7.77 2.94
CA VAL A 240 19.46 -6.81 1.84
C VAL A 240 19.77 -5.38 2.29
N GLY A 241 19.35 -5.03 3.52
CA GLY A 241 19.55 -3.67 4.02
C GLY A 241 19.41 -3.57 5.53
N ASN A 242 20.27 -2.75 6.14
CA ASN A 242 20.20 -2.34 7.54
C ASN A 242 20.17 -0.81 7.61
N TYR A 243 19.04 -0.27 8.07
CA TYR A 243 18.79 1.17 8.06
C TYR A 243 18.46 1.70 9.44
N ARG A 244 19.13 2.78 9.83
CA ARG A 244 18.80 3.51 11.07
C ARG A 244 17.68 4.49 10.79
N THR A 245 16.58 4.38 11.53
CA THR A 245 15.44 5.29 11.35
C THR A 245 15.69 6.68 11.91
N GLY A 246 16.53 6.80 12.95
CA GLY A 246 16.88 8.06 13.61
C GLY A 246 15.80 8.63 14.54
N HIS A 247 14.71 7.89 14.78
CA HIS A 247 13.56 8.35 15.57
C HIS A 247 13.37 7.54 16.87
N GLY A 248 14.36 6.72 17.24
CA GLY A 248 14.34 5.89 18.45
C GLY A 248 13.50 4.63 18.29
N ARG A 249 12.88 4.19 19.38
CA ARG A 249 12.10 2.94 19.46
C ARG A 249 10.79 3.06 18.67
N SER A 250 10.56 2.16 17.72
CA SER A 250 9.30 2.06 16.97
C SER A 250 8.59 0.74 17.33
N ASP A 251 7.41 0.83 17.94
CA ASP A 251 6.59 -0.34 18.31
C ASP A 251 5.58 -0.73 17.20
N VAL A 252 5.45 0.09 16.16
CA VAL A 252 4.43 -0.05 15.10
C VAL A 252 5.09 -0.20 13.74
N MET A 253 4.76 -1.29 13.04
CA MET A 253 5.19 -1.58 11.68
C MET A 253 4.04 -2.24 10.90
N ARG A 254 3.76 -1.74 9.70
CA ARG A 254 2.89 -2.40 8.72
C ARG A 254 3.49 -2.31 7.30
N VAL A 255 3.31 -3.34 6.48
CA VAL A 255 3.61 -3.39 5.05
C VAL A 255 2.35 -2.97 4.32
N ASN A 256 2.50 -2.12 3.30
CA ASN A 256 1.43 -1.88 2.34
C ASN A 256 1.37 -3.06 1.36
N PRO A 257 0.25 -3.82 1.31
CA PRO A 257 0.13 -5.00 0.45
C PRO A 257 0.27 -4.72 -1.05
N PHE A 258 -0.04 -3.49 -1.48
CA PHE A 258 -0.02 -3.10 -2.89
C PHE A 258 1.40 -2.85 -3.43
N ASN A 259 2.25 -2.19 -2.65
CA ASN A 259 3.54 -1.70 -3.13
C ASN A 259 4.77 -2.30 -2.41
N GLY A 260 4.56 -3.04 -1.32
CA GLY A 260 5.65 -3.64 -0.54
C GLY A 260 6.45 -2.65 0.30
N VAL A 261 6.01 -1.39 0.41
CA VAL A 261 6.65 -0.36 1.24
C VAL A 261 6.26 -0.58 2.70
N ILE A 262 7.21 -0.36 3.60
CA ILE A 262 7.00 -0.50 5.05
C ILE A 262 6.71 0.87 5.66
N GLY A 263 5.57 0.99 6.34
CA GLY A 263 5.28 2.12 7.22
C GLY A 263 5.72 1.82 8.65
N LEU A 264 6.50 2.73 9.22
CA LEU A 264 6.90 2.73 10.62
C LEU A 264 6.26 3.92 11.35
N GLY A 265 5.65 3.64 12.50
CA GLY A 265 5.16 4.64 13.42
C GLY A 265 6.20 4.94 14.51
N HIS A 266 6.54 6.21 14.70
CA HIS A 266 7.51 6.65 15.69
C HIS A 266 6.87 7.24 16.94
N SER A 267 7.65 7.35 18.01
CA SER A 267 7.22 7.93 19.28
C SER A 267 6.98 9.44 19.21
N ASN A 268 7.58 10.14 18.22
CA ASN A 268 7.37 11.57 18.01
C ASN A 268 6.10 11.90 17.21
N GLY A 269 5.27 10.91 16.88
CA GLY A 269 4.06 11.09 16.06
C GLY A 269 4.31 11.18 14.56
N SER A 270 5.57 11.05 14.13
CA SER A 270 5.92 10.93 12.72
C SER A 270 5.75 9.50 12.23
N LEU A 271 5.31 9.38 10.98
CA LEU A 271 5.29 8.15 10.23
C LEU A 271 6.37 8.23 9.14
N SER A 272 7.18 7.18 9.03
CA SER A 272 8.17 7.06 7.96
C SER A 272 7.92 5.84 7.09
N MET A 273 8.01 6.00 5.78
CA MET A 273 7.89 4.90 4.82
C MET A 273 9.25 4.51 4.26
N TRP A 274 9.55 3.21 4.21
CA TRP A 274 10.86 2.68 3.87
C TRP A 274 10.80 1.69 2.71
N LYS A 275 11.85 1.73 1.87
CA LYS A 275 12.15 0.70 0.88
C LYS A 275 13.50 0.04 1.17
N PRO A 276 13.72 -1.22 0.76
CA PRO A 276 14.96 -1.94 1.06
C PRO A 276 16.21 -1.42 0.36
N THR A 277 16.11 -0.53 -0.63
CA THR A 277 17.25 -0.02 -1.41
C THR A 277 17.69 1.39 -0.96
N SER A 278 16.89 2.09 -0.15
CA SER A 278 17.21 3.47 0.26
C SER A 278 17.54 3.55 1.73
N SER A 279 18.67 4.18 2.03
CA SER A 279 19.03 4.55 3.41
C SER A 279 18.22 5.70 3.97
N ALA A 280 17.51 6.45 3.13
CA ALA A 280 16.59 7.49 3.56
C ALA A 280 15.15 6.97 3.44
N PRO A 281 14.23 7.37 4.33
CA PRO A 281 12.83 7.05 4.16
C PRO A 281 12.31 7.75 2.90
N LEU A 282 11.46 7.04 2.15
CA LEU A 282 10.77 7.57 0.97
C LEU A 282 9.90 8.78 1.34
N ILE A 283 9.21 8.67 2.47
CA ILE A 283 8.29 9.68 2.97
C ILE A 283 8.44 9.81 4.48
N LYS A 284 8.40 11.05 4.97
CA LYS A 284 8.20 11.38 6.37
C LYS A 284 6.94 12.24 6.48
N MET A 285 5.95 11.80 7.27
CA MET A 285 4.72 12.54 7.52
C MET A 285 4.53 12.74 9.00
N LEU A 286 4.10 13.93 9.43
CA LEU A 286 3.68 14.15 10.80
C LEU A 286 2.20 13.81 10.92
N CYS A 287 1.88 12.68 11.55
CA CYS A 287 0.50 12.21 11.61
C CYS A 287 -0.20 12.72 12.88
N HIS A 288 0.47 12.69 14.03
CA HIS A 288 -0.10 13.02 15.34
C HIS A 288 0.88 13.87 16.17
N HIS A 289 0.38 14.57 17.19
CA HIS A 289 1.16 15.36 18.16
C HIS A 289 1.68 14.52 19.35
N GLY A 290 1.71 13.21 19.20
CA GLY A 290 2.22 12.25 20.18
C GLY A 290 2.50 10.90 19.52
N PRO A 291 2.96 9.89 20.27
CA PRO A 291 3.35 8.59 19.73
C PRO A 291 2.26 7.97 18.84
N VAL A 292 2.67 7.47 17.67
CA VAL A 292 1.79 6.66 16.82
C VAL A 292 1.57 5.32 17.51
N SER A 293 0.33 5.03 17.89
CA SER A 293 -0.04 3.80 18.60
C SER A 293 -0.34 2.64 17.65
N ALA A 294 -0.90 2.94 16.47
CA ALA A 294 -1.25 1.93 15.48
C ALA A 294 -1.22 2.46 14.06
N LEU A 295 -1.00 1.54 13.12
CA LEU A 295 -0.96 1.76 11.68
C LEU A 295 -1.68 0.61 11.00
N ALA A 296 -2.44 0.89 9.95
CA ALA A 296 -2.99 -0.12 9.04
C ALA A 296 -3.02 0.43 7.60
N PHE A 297 -2.76 -0.45 6.63
CA PHE A 297 -2.87 -0.17 5.22
C PHE A 297 -4.06 -0.91 4.64
N HIS A 298 -4.81 -0.24 3.77
CA HIS A 298 -5.88 -0.87 3.02
C HIS A 298 -5.31 -1.81 1.94
N SER A 299 -6.01 -2.89 1.61
CA SER A 299 -5.64 -3.86 0.56
C SER A 299 -5.36 -3.20 -0.81
N ASN A 300 -6.24 -2.29 -1.23
CA ASN A 300 -6.09 -1.43 -2.41
C ASN A 300 -4.83 -0.53 -2.42
N GLY A 301 -4.16 -0.32 -1.29
CA GLY A 301 -2.89 0.41 -1.21
C GLY A 301 -2.97 1.94 -1.33
N HIS A 302 -4.17 2.50 -1.50
CA HIS A 302 -4.39 3.95 -1.59
C HIS A 302 -4.83 4.59 -0.27
N LEU A 303 -5.30 3.79 0.70
CA LEU A 303 -5.78 4.28 1.99
C LEU A 303 -4.90 3.77 3.13
N MET A 304 -4.68 4.63 4.12
CA MET A 304 -3.93 4.32 5.33
C MET A 304 -4.65 4.88 6.56
N ALA A 305 -4.75 4.09 7.61
CA ALA A 305 -5.29 4.49 8.90
C ALA A 305 -4.16 4.60 9.92
N THR A 306 -4.17 5.68 10.69
CA THR A 306 -3.19 5.92 11.75
C THR A 306 -3.92 6.28 13.03
N ALA A 307 -3.45 5.76 14.16
CA ALA A 307 -3.90 6.17 15.48
C ALA A 307 -2.73 6.70 16.30
N GLY A 308 -3.01 7.69 17.14
CA GLY A 308 -2.04 8.27 18.05
C GLY A 308 -2.54 8.37 19.48
N MET A 309 -1.62 8.70 20.39
CA MET A 309 -1.92 9.02 21.78
C MET A 309 -2.82 10.25 21.95
N ASP A 310 -2.93 11.09 20.91
CA ASP A 310 -3.84 12.25 20.82
C ASP A 310 -5.34 11.88 20.85
N ARG A 311 -5.67 10.58 20.91
CA ARG A 311 -7.04 10.05 20.85
C ARG A 311 -7.75 10.43 19.56
N LYS A 312 -6.99 10.46 18.47
CA LYS A 312 -7.47 10.68 17.11
C LYS A 312 -7.04 9.50 16.22
N ILE A 313 -7.97 9.04 15.40
CA ILE A 313 -7.70 8.12 14.29
C ILE A 313 -7.81 8.96 13.01
N LYS A 314 -6.74 9.01 12.22
CA LYS A 314 -6.71 9.74 10.94
C LYS A 314 -6.62 8.77 9.78
N LEU A 315 -7.50 8.97 8.80
CA LEU A 315 -7.47 8.31 7.51
C LEU A 315 -6.75 9.19 6.49
N TRP A 316 -5.86 8.58 5.72
CA TRP A 316 -4.98 9.24 4.77
C TRP A 316 -5.17 8.66 3.37
N ASP A 317 -5.25 9.53 2.36
CA ASP A 317 -5.05 9.12 0.96
C ASP A 317 -3.54 9.11 0.67
N LEU A 318 -3.00 7.95 0.31
CA LEU A 318 -1.58 7.77 0.00
C LEU A 318 -1.17 8.29 -1.38
N ARG A 319 -2.13 8.65 -2.25
CA ARG A 319 -1.80 9.24 -3.55
C ARG A 319 -1.45 10.71 -3.42
N LYS A 320 -2.19 11.42 -2.56
CA LYS A 320 -2.02 12.85 -2.29
C LYS A 320 -1.28 13.14 -0.98
N PHE A 321 -1.22 12.17 -0.07
CA PHE A 321 -0.73 12.30 1.30
C PHE A 321 -1.51 13.31 2.15
N GLU A 322 -2.82 13.38 1.93
CA GLU A 322 -3.74 14.26 2.63
C GLU A 322 -4.63 13.50 3.61
N VAL A 323 -5.06 14.18 4.68
CA VAL A 323 -6.01 13.62 5.64
C VAL A 323 -7.41 13.69 5.04
N LEU A 324 -8.03 12.52 4.83
CA LEU A 324 -9.42 12.42 4.38
C LEU A 324 -10.39 12.69 5.51
N GLN A 325 -10.17 12.02 6.64
CA GLN A 325 -11.07 12.07 7.79
C GLN A 325 -10.30 11.96 9.09
N THR A 326 -10.75 12.70 10.11
CA THR A 326 -10.28 12.56 11.49
C THR A 326 -11.43 12.08 12.37
N LEU A 327 -11.27 10.89 12.93
CA LEU A 327 -12.20 10.26 13.84
C LEU A 327 -11.71 10.43 15.28
N LEU A 328 -12.63 10.77 16.19
CA LEU A 328 -12.33 10.88 17.62
C LEU A 328 -12.37 9.48 18.26
N GLY A 329 -11.26 9.08 18.89
CA GLY A 329 -11.12 7.77 19.51
C GLY A 329 -9.66 7.39 19.74
N HIS A 330 -9.41 6.66 20.83
CA HIS A 330 -8.09 6.10 21.09
C HIS A 330 -8.04 4.67 20.54
N ALA A 331 -7.09 4.37 19.66
CA ALA A 331 -6.88 3.00 19.19
C ALA A 331 -5.46 2.52 19.48
N LYS A 332 -5.35 1.33 20.08
CA LYS A 332 -4.08 0.66 20.35
C LYS A 332 -3.63 -0.23 19.20
N THR A 333 -4.57 -0.85 18.50
CA THR A 333 -4.32 -1.59 17.26
C THR A 333 -5.35 -1.24 16.20
N LEU A 334 -4.90 -1.30 14.95
CA LEU A 334 -5.71 -1.09 13.75
C LEU A 334 -5.43 -2.23 12.77
N ASP A 335 -6.46 -2.63 12.03
CA ASP A 335 -6.34 -3.54 10.89
C ASP A 335 -7.45 -3.24 9.87
N PHE A 336 -7.15 -3.41 8.59
CA PHE A 336 -8.12 -3.28 7.50
C PHE A 336 -8.52 -4.67 7.00
N SER A 337 -9.80 -4.85 6.74
CA SER A 337 -10.31 -6.04 6.04
C SER A 337 -10.10 -5.91 4.52
N GLN A 338 -10.27 -7.00 3.79
CA GLN A 338 -10.13 -7.02 2.33
C GLN A 338 -11.13 -6.09 1.62
N LYS A 339 -12.36 -6.02 2.15
CA LYS A 339 -13.45 -5.13 1.69
C LYS A 339 -13.35 -3.69 2.19
N GLY A 340 -12.38 -3.39 3.06
CA GLY A 340 -12.15 -2.03 3.54
C GLY A 340 -12.81 -1.67 4.87
N LEU A 341 -13.33 -2.64 5.64
CA LEU A 341 -13.71 -2.40 7.03
C LEU A 341 -12.45 -2.13 7.86
N LEU A 342 -12.51 -1.17 8.78
CA LEU A 342 -11.42 -0.82 9.68
C LEU A 342 -11.77 -1.24 11.12
N ALA A 343 -10.98 -2.14 11.69
CA ALA A 343 -11.11 -2.49 13.10
C ALA A 343 -10.18 -1.61 13.95
N ALA A 344 -10.72 -1.02 15.01
CA ALA A 344 -10.02 -0.18 15.97
C ALA A 344 -10.26 -0.65 17.39
N SER A 345 -9.18 -0.96 18.13
CA SER A 345 -9.28 -1.46 19.50
C SER A 345 -8.93 -0.40 20.55
N THR A 346 -9.79 -0.24 21.55
CA THR A 346 -9.60 0.66 22.69
C THR A 346 -9.68 -0.14 23.99
N GLY A 347 -8.54 -0.59 24.52
CA GLY A 347 -8.52 -1.35 25.78
C GLY A 347 -9.28 -2.68 25.66
N SER A 348 -10.48 -2.77 26.23
CA SER A 348 -11.38 -3.93 26.16
C SER A 348 -12.49 -3.81 25.11
N PHE A 349 -12.51 -2.71 24.36
CA PHE A 349 -13.53 -2.42 23.37
C PHE A 349 -12.96 -2.51 21.95
N VAL A 350 -13.72 -3.08 21.03
CA VAL A 350 -13.39 -3.12 19.60
C VAL A 350 -14.50 -2.42 18.83
N GLN A 351 -14.12 -1.42 18.05
CA GLN A 351 -14.98 -0.70 17.14
C GLN A 351 -14.63 -1.11 15.71
N ILE A 352 -15.65 -1.39 14.92
CA ILE A 352 -15.51 -1.67 13.50
C ILE A 352 -16.14 -0.50 12.76
N LEU A 353 -15.38 0.08 11.85
CA LEU A 353 -15.75 1.22 11.06
C LEU A 353 -15.86 0.79 9.60
N GLY A 354 -16.86 1.29 8.88
CA GLY A 354 -17.06 0.98 7.46
C GLY A 354 -17.39 2.24 6.68
N ASP A 355 -17.07 2.23 5.38
CA ASP A 355 -17.58 3.21 4.42
C ASP A 355 -18.76 2.59 3.67
N PHE A 356 -19.96 3.12 3.92
CA PHE A 356 -21.20 2.67 3.26
C PHE A 356 -21.55 3.52 2.04
N SER A 357 -20.81 4.61 1.81
CA SER A 357 -21.16 5.66 0.87
C SER A 357 -20.24 5.75 -0.36
N GLY A 358 -19.11 5.03 -0.33
CA GLY A 358 -18.05 5.15 -1.34
C GLY A 358 -17.31 6.49 -1.30
N SER A 359 -17.69 7.40 -0.40
CA SER A 359 -17.09 8.73 -0.23
C SER A 359 -15.88 8.72 0.71
N GLN A 360 -15.43 7.54 1.15
CA GLN A 360 -14.36 7.34 2.13
C GLN A 360 -14.67 7.96 3.50
N ASN A 361 -15.96 8.13 3.81
CA ASN A 361 -16.44 8.56 5.11
C ASN A 361 -16.76 7.35 5.98
N TYR A 362 -15.84 7.04 6.87
CA TYR A 362 -15.97 5.92 7.78
C TYR A 362 -16.93 6.28 8.91
N SER A 363 -17.96 5.46 9.06
CA SER A 363 -18.91 5.51 10.16
C SER A 363 -18.88 4.19 10.94
N ARG A 364 -19.54 4.15 12.09
CA ARG A 364 -19.53 2.97 12.97
C ARG A 364 -20.40 1.88 12.38
N TYR A 365 -19.80 0.73 12.10
CA TYR A 365 -20.49 -0.46 11.65
C TYR A 365 -20.96 -1.31 12.83
N MET A 366 -20.01 -1.73 13.67
CA MET A 366 -20.27 -2.62 14.78
C MET A 366 -19.39 -2.26 15.98
N ASN A 367 -19.91 -2.51 17.18
CA ASN A 367 -19.19 -2.39 18.43
C ASN A 367 -19.20 -3.72 19.17
N HIS A 368 -18.05 -4.14 19.70
CA HIS A 368 -17.93 -5.32 20.52
C HIS A 368 -17.17 -4.99 21.81
N SER A 369 -17.78 -5.31 22.95
CA SER A 369 -17.15 -5.19 24.27
C SER A 369 -16.74 -6.56 24.78
N ILE A 370 -15.46 -6.72 25.09
CA ILE A 370 -14.91 -7.91 25.74
C ILE A 370 -15.08 -7.76 27.26
N ALA A 371 -14.99 -8.87 27.99
CA ALA A 371 -15.01 -8.91 29.45
C ALA A 371 -14.12 -7.80 30.06
N LYS A 372 -14.67 -7.12 31.08
CA LYS A 372 -14.01 -5.99 31.74
C LYS A 372 -12.66 -6.44 32.31
N GLY A 373 -11.60 -5.73 31.94
CA GLY A 373 -10.22 -6.00 32.39
C GLY A 373 -9.34 -6.67 31.33
N TYR A 374 -9.91 -7.24 30.27
CA TYR A 374 -9.13 -7.83 29.18
C TYR A 374 -8.53 -6.72 28.32
N GLN A 375 -7.21 -6.67 28.23
CA GLN A 375 -6.52 -5.69 27.38
C GLN A 375 -6.21 -6.30 26.03
N VAL A 376 -6.79 -5.73 24.97
CA VAL A 376 -6.48 -6.11 23.60
C VAL A 376 -5.04 -5.72 23.25
N ARG A 377 -4.33 -6.67 22.66
CA ARG A 377 -2.95 -6.53 22.19
C ARG A 377 -2.87 -6.53 20.66
N ASN A 378 -3.66 -7.35 20.00
CA ASN A 378 -3.66 -7.46 18.55
C ASN A 378 -5.08 -7.66 18.02
N VAL A 379 -5.35 -7.15 16.82
CA VAL A 379 -6.60 -7.36 16.10
C VAL A 379 -6.24 -7.62 14.65
N LEU A 380 -6.77 -8.70 14.09
CA LEU A 380 -6.52 -9.09 12.70
C LEU A 380 -7.78 -9.65 12.06
N PHE A 381 -8.12 -9.17 10.87
CA PHE A 381 -9.13 -9.81 10.04
C PHE A 381 -8.59 -11.11 9.45
N ARG A 382 -9.43 -12.13 9.44
CA ARG A 382 -9.14 -13.37 8.72
C ARG A 382 -9.34 -13.12 7.22
N PRO A 383 -8.36 -13.41 6.36
CA PRO A 383 -8.55 -13.34 4.91
C PRO A 383 -9.68 -14.27 4.45
N TYR A 384 -10.51 -13.80 3.51
CA TYR A 384 -11.59 -14.52 2.83
C TYR A 384 -12.79 -14.97 3.67
N GLU A 385 -12.78 -14.73 4.99
CA GLU A 385 -13.90 -15.07 5.86
C GLU A 385 -14.37 -13.86 6.68
N ASP A 386 -15.63 -13.89 7.10
CA ASP A 386 -16.30 -12.83 7.85
C ASP A 386 -15.97 -12.89 9.36
N VAL A 387 -14.67 -12.93 9.68
CA VAL A 387 -14.15 -13.19 11.02
C VAL A 387 -13.06 -12.19 11.39
N LEU A 388 -13.13 -11.69 12.64
CA LEU A 388 -12.06 -10.91 13.25
C LEU A 388 -11.53 -11.63 14.49
N ALA A 389 -10.22 -11.86 14.47
CA ALA A 389 -9.52 -12.38 15.63
C ALA A 389 -8.99 -11.22 16.49
N ILE A 390 -9.15 -11.36 17.80
CA ILE A 390 -8.75 -10.41 18.81
C ILE A 390 -7.85 -11.12 19.83
N GLY A 391 -6.56 -10.77 19.85
CA GLY A 391 -5.63 -11.24 20.87
C GLY A 391 -5.68 -10.32 22.08
N HIS A 392 -6.04 -10.85 23.24
CA HIS A 392 -6.10 -10.11 24.50
C HIS A 392 -5.15 -10.67 25.56
N SER A 393 -5.13 -10.05 26.75
CA SER A 393 -4.27 -10.45 27.87
C SER A 393 -4.48 -11.89 28.32
N MET A 394 -5.73 -12.35 28.29
CA MET A 394 -6.17 -13.64 28.81
C MET A 394 -6.28 -14.74 27.74
N GLY A 395 -5.81 -14.54 26.51
CA GLY A 395 -6.08 -15.47 25.40
C GLY A 395 -6.41 -14.75 24.10
N TRP A 396 -7.25 -15.35 23.27
CA TRP A 396 -7.77 -14.71 22.07
C TRP A 396 -9.22 -15.12 21.81
N SER A 397 -9.95 -14.21 21.20
CA SER A 397 -11.33 -14.42 20.80
C SER A 397 -11.48 -14.18 19.30
N SER A 398 -12.42 -14.91 18.70
CA SER A 398 -12.79 -14.82 17.30
C SER A 398 -14.25 -14.40 17.22
N ILE A 399 -14.53 -13.27 16.59
CA ILE A 399 -15.88 -12.70 16.45
C ILE A 399 -16.31 -12.66 14.99
N LEU A 400 -17.61 -12.68 14.76
CA LEU A 400 -18.20 -12.61 13.43
C LEU A 400 -18.43 -11.16 13.04
N ILE A 401 -17.99 -10.80 11.83
CA ILE A 401 -18.21 -9.49 11.23
C ILE A 401 -18.67 -9.74 9.80
N PRO A 402 -20.00 -9.75 9.57
CA PRO A 402 -20.54 -9.83 8.23
C PRO A 402 -19.91 -8.76 7.33
N GLY A 403 -19.53 -9.15 6.11
CA GLY A 403 -18.96 -8.22 5.14
C GLY A 403 -17.50 -7.81 5.36
N SER A 404 -16.74 -8.52 6.20
CA SER A 404 -15.31 -8.26 6.33
C SER A 404 -14.45 -8.98 5.28
N GLY A 405 -14.80 -10.20 4.89
CA GLY A 405 -14.06 -11.05 3.98
C GLY A 405 -14.46 -10.85 2.52
N GLU A 406 -13.49 -11.00 1.61
CA GLU A 406 -13.78 -11.16 0.19
C GLU A 406 -14.28 -12.59 -0.05
N PRO A 407 -15.55 -12.80 -0.46
CA PRO A 407 -16.13 -14.14 -0.57
C PRO A 407 -15.49 -14.94 -1.71
N ASN A 408 -15.07 -14.24 -2.76
CA ASN A 408 -14.54 -14.82 -3.97
C ASN A 408 -13.02 -14.67 -3.98
N PHE A 409 -12.32 -15.71 -3.58
CA PHE A 409 -10.86 -15.74 -3.61
C PHE A 409 -10.34 -16.21 -4.97
N ASP A 410 -9.21 -15.65 -5.40
CA ASP A 410 -8.47 -16.19 -6.54
C ASP A 410 -7.63 -17.39 -6.09
N SER A 411 -8.01 -18.57 -6.60
CA SER A 411 -7.34 -19.85 -6.32
C SER A 411 -5.84 -19.84 -6.64
N TRP A 412 -5.38 -19.07 -7.62
CA TRP A 412 -3.96 -18.97 -7.96
C TRP A 412 -3.16 -18.13 -6.95
N VAL A 413 -3.79 -17.09 -6.41
CA VAL A 413 -3.13 -16.18 -5.45
C VAL A 413 -3.16 -16.77 -4.05
N ALA A 414 -4.33 -17.16 -3.56
CA ALA A 414 -4.48 -17.76 -2.24
C ALA A 414 -5.74 -18.63 -2.18
N ASN A 415 -5.52 -19.93 -2.07
CA ASN A 415 -6.58 -20.93 -1.94
C ASN A 415 -6.68 -21.38 -0.47
N PRO A 416 -7.80 -21.15 0.24
CA PRO A 416 -8.04 -21.70 1.57
C PRO A 416 -8.11 -23.24 1.60
N PHE A 417 -8.40 -23.89 0.47
CA PHE A 417 -8.57 -25.35 0.36
C PHE A 417 -7.42 -26.04 -0.37
N GLU A 418 -6.23 -25.48 -0.26
CA GLU A 418 -5.05 -25.97 -0.95
C GLU A 418 -4.69 -27.41 -0.55
N THR A 419 -4.44 -28.24 -1.56
CA THR A 419 -3.88 -29.60 -1.39
C THR A 419 -2.36 -29.54 -1.25
N SER A 420 -1.75 -30.58 -0.67
CA SER A 420 -0.28 -30.67 -0.54
C SER A 420 0.46 -30.63 -1.88
N LYS A 421 -0.18 -31.03 -2.99
CA LYS A 421 0.40 -30.94 -4.34
C LYS A 421 0.36 -29.49 -4.85
N GLN A 422 -0.81 -28.86 -4.79
CA GLN A 422 -0.99 -27.46 -5.18
C GLN A 422 -0.07 -26.53 -4.39
N ARG A 423 0.07 -26.76 -3.07
CA ARG A 423 1.00 -25.98 -2.22
C ARG A 423 2.43 -26.03 -2.70
N ARG A 424 2.93 -27.23 -3.03
CA ARG A 424 4.30 -27.40 -3.54
C ARG A 424 4.50 -26.70 -4.88
N GLU A 425 3.55 -26.86 -5.80
CA GLU A 425 3.60 -26.20 -7.11
C GLU A 425 3.53 -24.67 -6.96
N LYS A 426 2.67 -24.18 -6.08
CA LYS A 426 2.52 -22.76 -5.79
C LYS A 426 3.77 -22.16 -5.15
N GLU A 427 4.38 -22.88 -4.22
CA GLU A 427 5.64 -22.46 -3.60
C GLU A 427 6.75 -22.33 -4.66
N VAL A 428 6.90 -23.32 -5.53
CA VAL A 428 7.86 -23.26 -6.65
C VAL A 428 7.55 -22.09 -7.57
N LYS A 429 6.29 -21.89 -7.96
CA LYS A 429 5.88 -20.74 -8.80
C LYS A 429 6.18 -19.41 -8.12
N SER A 430 5.84 -19.27 -6.84
CA SER A 430 6.08 -18.04 -6.08
C SER A 430 7.57 -17.74 -5.92
N LEU A 431 8.43 -18.77 -5.86
CA LEU A 431 9.88 -18.61 -5.83
C LEU A 431 10.45 -18.21 -7.20
N LEU A 432 9.92 -18.75 -8.29
CA LEU A 432 10.31 -18.38 -9.66
C LEU A 432 9.85 -16.95 -10.01
N ASP A 433 8.66 -16.56 -9.57
CA ASP A 433 8.07 -15.23 -9.79
C ASP A 433 8.53 -14.20 -8.74
N LYS A 434 9.49 -14.55 -7.88
CA LYS A 434 9.99 -13.69 -6.82
C LYS A 434 10.50 -12.37 -7.40
N LEU A 435 9.96 -11.27 -6.90
CA LEU A 435 10.34 -9.93 -7.33
C LEU A 435 11.59 -9.44 -6.59
N PRO A 436 12.58 -8.84 -7.28
CA PRO A 436 13.77 -8.32 -6.63
C PRO A 436 13.44 -7.12 -5.72
N PRO A 437 14.21 -6.91 -4.62
CA PRO A 437 13.93 -5.86 -3.63
C PRO A 437 13.93 -4.44 -4.20
N GLU A 438 14.63 -4.21 -5.32
CA GLU A 438 14.72 -2.90 -5.99
C GLU A 438 13.41 -2.44 -6.63
N THR A 439 12.50 -3.37 -6.89
CA THR A 439 11.19 -3.07 -7.49
C THR A 439 10.21 -2.40 -6.52
N ILE A 440 10.54 -2.34 -5.23
CA ILE A 440 9.71 -1.70 -4.21
C ILE A 440 9.78 -0.17 -4.38
N MET A 441 8.64 0.42 -4.73
CA MET A 441 8.44 1.85 -4.97
C MET A 441 7.09 2.29 -4.42
N LEU A 442 6.85 3.60 -4.28
CA LEU A 442 5.53 4.09 -3.85
C LEU A 442 4.42 3.69 -4.82
N ASP A 443 4.67 3.86 -6.12
CA ASP A 443 3.78 3.45 -7.21
C ASP A 443 4.42 2.32 -8.03
N PRO A 444 3.93 1.07 -7.92
CA PRO A 444 4.42 -0.06 -8.72
C PRO A 444 4.20 0.12 -10.22
N ARG A 445 3.18 0.89 -10.63
CA ARG A 445 2.84 1.14 -12.05
C ARG A 445 3.90 1.93 -12.81
N LYS A 446 4.86 2.55 -12.11
CA LYS A 446 5.96 3.29 -12.75
C LYS A 446 7.06 2.38 -13.32
N ILE A 447 7.05 1.09 -12.98
CA ILE A 447 7.99 0.12 -13.54
C ILE A 447 7.71 0.00 -15.05
N GLY A 448 8.75 0.21 -15.86
CA GLY A 448 8.65 0.23 -17.33
C GLY A 448 8.35 1.61 -17.93
N THR A 449 8.11 2.64 -17.12
CA THR A 449 8.03 4.03 -17.62
C THR A 449 9.42 4.55 -17.98
N MET A 450 9.48 5.36 -19.04
CA MET A 450 10.70 6.05 -19.41
C MET A 450 11.04 7.08 -18.34
N ARG A 451 12.31 7.12 -17.92
CA ARG A 451 12.77 8.21 -17.06
C ARG A 451 12.53 9.51 -17.83
N PRO A 452 11.87 10.52 -17.22
CA PRO A 452 11.74 11.81 -17.88
C PRO A 452 13.14 12.25 -18.25
N MET A 453 13.36 12.51 -19.54
CA MET A 453 14.64 13.00 -20.00
C MET A 453 14.89 14.28 -19.20
N ARG A 454 15.96 14.32 -18.40
CA ARG A 454 16.39 15.57 -17.79
C ARG A 454 16.66 16.49 -18.98
N LYS A 455 15.73 17.41 -19.27
CA LYS A 455 15.92 18.46 -20.27
C LYS A 455 17.16 19.23 -19.83
N LYS A 456 18.34 18.79 -20.30
CA LYS A 456 19.46 19.69 -20.50
C LYS A 456 19.17 20.40 -21.81
N GLU A 457 18.10 21.20 -21.84
CA GLU A 457 18.01 22.28 -22.81
C GLU A 457 19.26 23.11 -22.50
N LYS A 458 20.29 23.00 -23.34
CA LYS A 458 21.37 23.98 -23.31
C LYS A 458 20.66 25.28 -23.65
N PRO A 459 20.57 26.26 -22.73
CA PRO A 459 19.85 27.49 -23.02
C PRO A 459 20.45 28.09 -24.29
N SER A 460 19.58 28.51 -25.19
CA SER A 460 19.98 29.17 -26.42
C SER A 460 20.80 30.42 -26.06
N LYS A 461 21.71 30.87 -26.94
CA LYS A 461 22.54 32.06 -26.66
C LYS A 461 21.68 33.27 -26.23
N GLN A 462 20.51 33.42 -26.85
CA GLN A 462 19.57 34.50 -26.58
C GLN A 462 18.97 34.44 -25.17
N GLU A 463 18.68 33.25 -24.64
CA GLU A 463 18.17 33.09 -23.27
C GLU A 463 19.27 33.37 -22.23
N ARG A 464 20.52 32.98 -22.52
CA ARG A 464 21.67 33.30 -21.65
C ARG A 464 21.97 34.80 -21.59
N ASP A 465 21.88 35.47 -22.73
CA ASP A 465 22.09 36.92 -22.81
C ASP A 465 20.97 37.65 -22.04
N ALA A 466 19.72 37.19 -22.16
CA ALA A 466 18.59 37.72 -21.40
C ALA A 466 18.71 37.48 -19.88
N GLU A 467 19.18 36.30 -19.45
CA GLU A 467 19.46 36.00 -18.03
C GLU A 467 20.61 36.86 -17.48
N MET A 468 21.66 37.09 -18.27
CA MET A 468 22.77 37.98 -17.91
C MET A 468 22.28 39.43 -17.77
N GLU A 469 21.42 39.91 -18.68
CA GLU A 469 20.84 41.25 -18.59
C GLU A 469 19.90 41.40 -17.39
N ALA A 470 19.07 40.39 -17.11
CA ALA A 470 18.18 40.35 -15.94
C ALA A 470 18.99 40.38 -14.62
N ALA A 471 20.03 39.55 -14.50
CA ALA A 471 20.91 39.54 -13.34
C ALA A 471 21.65 40.87 -13.12
N VAL A 472 22.04 41.54 -14.22
CA VAL A 472 22.66 42.88 -14.18
C VAL A 472 21.63 43.95 -13.76
N ALA A 473 20.38 43.83 -14.18
CA ALA A 473 19.30 44.72 -13.78
C ALA A 473 18.97 44.58 -12.28
N ASP A 474 18.88 43.35 -11.78
CA ASP A 474 18.65 43.06 -10.36
C ASP A 474 19.80 43.54 -9.46
N ALA A 475 21.05 43.35 -9.91
CA ALA A 475 22.22 43.88 -9.21
C ALA A 475 22.20 45.42 -9.11
N LYS A 476 21.77 46.11 -10.17
CA LYS A 476 21.60 47.59 -10.18
C LYS A 476 20.47 48.04 -9.25
N ASN A 477 19.37 47.28 -9.20
CA ASN A 477 18.18 47.64 -8.42
C ASN A 477 18.30 47.31 -6.92
N SER A 478 19.08 46.30 -6.54
CA SER A 478 19.29 45.88 -5.14
C SER A 478 19.89 46.98 -4.23
N ILE A 479 20.55 48.00 -4.80
CA ILE A 479 21.18 49.10 -4.07
C ILE A 479 20.16 50.25 -3.87
N THR A 480 19.20 50.01 -2.98
CA THR A 480 18.11 50.96 -2.66
C THR A 480 18.62 52.34 -2.15
N ARG A 481 17.98 53.41 -2.61
CA ARG A 481 18.28 54.82 -2.26
C ARG A 481 17.72 55.15 -0.86
N LYS A 482 18.45 54.86 0.22
CA LYS A 482 18.10 55.39 1.55
C LYS A 482 18.51 56.88 1.64
N LYS A 483 17.56 57.78 1.94
CA LYS A 483 17.83 59.20 2.25
C LYS A 483 18.17 59.33 3.74
N LYS A 484 19.17 60.18 4.05
CA LYS A 484 19.81 60.52 5.36
C LYS A 484 21.04 59.65 5.73
N THR A 485 22.13 60.13 6.33
CA THR A 485 22.63 61.47 6.73
C THR A 485 24.18 61.39 6.79
N LYS A 486 24.86 62.52 6.51
CA LYS A 486 26.29 62.87 6.70
C LYS A 486 27.38 61.79 6.47
N GLY A 487 28.25 62.06 5.49
CA GLY A 487 29.67 61.66 5.47
C GLY A 487 30.04 60.32 4.83
N ARG A 488 29.19 59.28 4.88
CA ARG A 488 29.54 57.93 4.39
C ARG A 488 29.04 57.56 2.99
N ASN A 489 28.14 58.34 2.39
CA ASN A 489 27.53 58.05 1.08
C ASN A 489 27.91 59.10 0.02
N LYS A 490 29.18 59.15 -0.40
CA LYS A 490 29.59 59.95 -1.57
C LYS A 490 29.09 59.29 -2.86
N PRO A 491 28.56 60.05 -3.85
CA PRO A 491 28.08 59.51 -5.13
C PRO A 491 29.13 58.64 -5.86
N SER A 492 30.40 59.03 -5.79
CA SER A 492 31.53 58.30 -6.41
C SER A 492 31.82 56.93 -5.80
N LYS A 493 31.62 56.75 -4.48
CA LYS A 493 31.75 55.43 -3.83
C LYS A 493 30.54 54.53 -4.13
N ARG A 494 29.39 55.13 -4.44
CA ARG A 494 28.17 54.41 -4.81
C ARG A 494 28.23 53.89 -6.25
N SER A 495 28.70 54.70 -7.20
CA SER A 495 28.92 54.25 -8.57
C SER A 495 29.94 53.11 -8.63
N LYS A 496 31.04 53.19 -7.86
CA LYS A 496 32.01 52.09 -7.72
C LYS A 496 31.38 50.80 -7.20
N LYS A 497 30.57 50.85 -6.13
CA LYS A 497 29.88 49.65 -5.60
C LYS A 497 28.85 49.05 -6.57
N VAL A 498 28.15 49.89 -7.34
CA VAL A 498 27.23 49.42 -8.39
C VAL A 498 28.03 48.75 -9.52
N GLN A 499 29.15 49.34 -9.94
CA GLN A 499 30.04 48.75 -10.95
C GLN A 499 30.61 47.41 -10.47
N GLU A 500 31.11 47.32 -9.24
CA GLU A 500 31.61 46.06 -8.66
C GLU A 500 30.52 44.98 -8.57
N ALA A 501 29.28 45.36 -8.20
CA ALA A 501 28.15 44.42 -8.16
C ALA A 501 27.76 43.93 -9.56
N VAL A 502 27.76 44.82 -10.55
CA VAL A 502 27.52 44.47 -11.96
C VAL A 502 28.62 43.57 -12.51
N GLU A 503 29.88 43.86 -12.21
CA GLU A 503 31.01 43.00 -12.59
C GLU A 503 30.90 41.63 -11.94
N ARG A 504 30.56 41.56 -10.66
CA ARG A 504 30.38 40.30 -9.93
C ARG A 504 29.22 39.47 -10.49
N ALA A 505 28.13 40.10 -10.94
CA ALA A 505 27.02 39.43 -11.60
C ALA A 505 27.40 38.90 -13.01
N LYS A 506 28.29 39.59 -13.73
CA LYS A 506 28.76 39.18 -15.07
C LYS A 506 29.84 38.09 -15.06
N ARG A 507 30.66 38.02 -14.00
CA ARG A 507 31.77 37.04 -13.85
C ARG A 507 31.38 35.57 -14.13
N PRO A 508 30.29 35.01 -13.57
CA PRO A 508 29.96 33.59 -13.82
C PRO A 508 29.65 33.31 -15.30
N PHE A 509 28.96 34.23 -15.99
CA PHE A 509 28.67 34.08 -17.42
C PHE A 509 29.93 34.17 -18.29
N LEU A 510 30.85 35.10 -17.96
CA LEU A 510 32.15 35.23 -18.61
C LEU A 510 33.04 33.99 -18.41
N GLU A 511 33.05 33.40 -17.21
CA GLU A 511 33.79 32.16 -16.93
C GLU A 511 33.20 30.97 -17.69
N GLU A 512 31.87 30.88 -17.80
CA GLU A 512 31.20 29.87 -18.62
C GLU A 512 31.52 30.02 -20.11
N GLU A 513 31.51 31.24 -20.66
CA GLU A 513 31.90 31.51 -22.04
C GLU A 513 33.36 31.13 -22.32
N LEU A 514 34.28 31.51 -21.42
CA LEU A 514 35.70 31.16 -21.53
C LEU A 514 35.90 29.64 -21.47
N SER A 515 35.14 28.94 -20.63
CA SER A 515 35.19 27.47 -20.54
C SER A 515 34.66 26.80 -21.81
N GLN A 516 33.62 27.36 -22.44
CA GLN A 516 33.07 26.86 -23.71
C GLN A 516 34.02 27.14 -24.88
N LYS A 517 34.61 28.34 -24.95
CA LYS A 517 35.65 28.68 -25.93
C LYS A 517 36.90 27.82 -25.78
N LYS A 518 37.33 27.51 -24.55
CA LYS A 518 38.43 26.56 -24.30
C LYS A 518 38.08 25.15 -24.79
N LYS A 519 36.85 24.67 -24.55
CA LYS A 519 36.39 23.36 -25.06
C LYS A 519 36.32 23.32 -26.59
N GLN A 520 35.89 24.40 -27.24
CA GLN A 520 35.88 24.52 -28.70
C GLN A 520 37.29 24.56 -29.30
N LYS A 521 38.22 25.29 -28.67
CA LYS A 521 39.64 25.29 -29.07
C LYS A 521 40.29 23.91 -28.92
N ILE A 522 39.94 23.15 -27.88
CA ILE A 522 40.44 21.79 -27.69
C ILE A 522 39.87 20.83 -28.75
N SER A 523 38.62 21.02 -29.19
CA SER A 523 38.08 20.24 -30.32
C SER A 523 38.71 20.64 -31.66
N GLU A 524 38.98 21.92 -31.91
CA GLU A 524 39.67 22.36 -33.14
C GLU A 524 41.16 21.94 -33.17
N GLN A 525 41.82 21.88 -32.00
CA GLN A 525 43.21 21.41 -31.88
C GLN A 525 43.37 19.88 -32.00
N SER A 526 42.28 19.13 -32.08
CA SER A 526 42.32 17.68 -32.34
C SER A 526 42.53 17.32 -33.83
N GLU A 527 42.47 18.31 -34.73
CA GLU A 527 42.96 18.12 -36.10
C GLU A 527 44.46 18.45 -36.17
N LEU A 528 45.27 17.40 -36.24
CA LEU A 528 46.72 17.51 -36.40
C LEU A 528 47.06 18.38 -37.63
N PRO A 529 48.07 19.28 -37.53
CA PRO A 529 48.47 20.12 -38.66
C PRO A 529 48.88 19.26 -39.87
N LYS A 530 48.58 19.74 -41.09
CA LYS A 530 48.75 19.02 -42.37
C LYS A 530 50.12 18.32 -42.54
N SER A 531 51.18 18.86 -41.96
CA SER A 531 52.53 18.27 -41.99
C SER A 531 52.67 16.96 -41.21
N LEU A 532 51.88 16.76 -40.15
CA LEU A 532 51.88 15.56 -39.30
C LEU A 532 50.88 14.49 -39.75
N GLN A 533 49.94 14.83 -40.62
CA GLN A 533 48.97 13.87 -41.19
C GLN A 533 49.64 12.78 -42.04
N ARG A 534 50.84 13.02 -42.59
CA ARG A 534 51.61 12.01 -43.37
C ARG A 534 52.17 10.86 -42.54
N PHE A 535 52.22 11.00 -41.22
CA PHE A 535 52.80 10.00 -40.30
C PHE A 535 51.74 9.14 -39.61
N VAL A 536 50.45 9.43 -39.82
CA VAL A 536 49.37 8.61 -39.30
C VAL A 536 49.21 7.39 -40.21
N ARG A 537 49.76 6.24 -39.79
CA ARG A 537 49.39 4.95 -40.41
C ARG A 537 47.89 4.76 -40.22
N LYS A 538 47.15 4.59 -41.33
CA LYS A 538 45.76 4.11 -41.29
C LYS A 538 45.74 2.78 -40.54
N ALA A 539 45.17 2.77 -39.34
CA ALA A 539 44.72 1.52 -38.74
C ALA A 539 43.58 0.97 -39.61
N ALA A 540 43.72 -0.28 -40.05
CA ALA A 540 42.65 -1.05 -40.66
C ALA A 540 41.60 -1.45 -39.61
#